data_AF-Q4T289-F1
#
_entry.id   AF-Q4T289-F1
#
_cell.length_a   1.000
_cell.length_b   1.000
_cell.length_c   1.000
_cell.angle_alpha   90.00
_cell.angle_beta   90.00
_cell.angle_gamma   90.00
#
_symmetry.space_group_name_H-M   'P 1'
#
loop_
_entity.id
_entity.type
_entity.pdbx_description
1 polymer ?
#
loop_
_entity_poly.entity_id
_entity_poly.type
_entity_poly.pdbx_seq_one_letter_code
_entity_poly.pdbx_strand_id
1 'polypeptide(L)'
;NPLETCLTSVPPEAITFDGPSIEVILLLRVLHSISRYWFYLYDNAVCKEIIPTGEFINSKLTAKANRQLQDPLVIMTGNIPTWLIELGKTCPFFFPFDTRQMLFYVTAFDRDRAMQRLLDTNPEINQSDSQDSRVAPRLDRKKRTINRDELLKQAESVMQDLGSSRAMLEIQYENEVGTGLGPTQEFYALVSQELQRADLGLWRGEEVTLANPKGNQEGMKYMFSTRGLFAVPFGRTTKPAHIAKIKMKFRFLGKLMAKAIMDFRLLDLPLGLPFYKWMLRHEMSVSSHDLVNIDPSVAKSIQHLEDIIRQKKRLEQDRSQVRLANLPIFYVTTYKP
;
A
#
# COMPACT_ATOMS: atom_id res chain seq x y z
N ASN A 1 18.11 -7.17 2.41
CA ASN A 1 17.24 -6.98 3.60
C ASN A 1 16.70 -5.54 3.58
N PRO A 2 15.40 -5.26 3.83
CA PRO A 2 14.88 -3.87 3.86
C PRO A 2 15.61 -2.93 4.84
N LEU A 3 16.36 -3.46 5.80
CA LEU A 3 17.23 -2.69 6.69
C LEU A 3 18.52 -2.18 6.01
N GLU A 4 19.05 -2.86 5.00
CA GLU A 4 20.36 -2.52 4.40
C GLU A 4 20.36 -1.11 3.79
N THR A 5 19.26 -0.69 3.17
CA THR A 5 19.12 0.65 2.59
C THR A 5 18.93 1.74 3.65
N CYS A 6 18.50 1.37 4.84
CA CYS A 6 18.19 2.31 5.91
C CYS A 6 19.32 2.46 6.95
N LEU A 7 20.13 1.42 7.13
CA LEU A 7 21.25 1.36 8.08
C LEU A 7 22.55 1.94 7.51
N THR A 8 22.46 3.04 6.77
CA THR A 8 23.63 3.77 6.27
C THR A 8 23.85 5.04 7.09
N SER A 9 25.12 5.33 7.40
CA SER A 9 25.52 6.60 8.03
C SER A 9 25.59 7.76 7.04
N VAL A 10 25.55 7.46 5.74
CA VAL A 10 25.59 8.46 4.67
C VAL A 10 24.16 8.98 4.43
N PRO A 11 23.98 10.29 4.25
CA PRO A 11 22.70 10.82 3.79
C PRO A 11 22.33 10.19 2.44
N PRO A 12 21.04 9.89 2.18
CA PRO A 12 20.64 9.44 0.87
C PRO A 12 20.96 10.55 -0.12
N GLU A 13 21.27 10.21 -1.37
CA GLU A 13 21.53 11.18 -2.44
C GLU A 13 20.44 12.25 -2.59
N ALA A 14 19.23 11.94 -2.13
CA ALA A 14 18.09 12.85 -2.13
C ALA A 14 18.11 13.94 -1.04
N ILE A 15 19.07 13.94 -0.09
CA ILE A 15 19.22 15.03 0.89
C ILE A 15 20.37 15.92 0.46
N THR A 16 20.07 17.18 0.13
CA THR A 16 21.07 18.15 -0.38
C THR A 16 21.37 19.29 0.58
N PHE A 17 20.58 19.45 1.65
CA PHE A 17 20.86 20.47 2.66
C PHE A 17 22.00 20.04 3.60
N ASP A 18 22.85 21.00 3.95
CA ASP A 18 23.91 20.85 4.94
C ASP A 18 23.54 21.63 6.21
N GLY A 19 23.76 21.04 7.38
CA GLY A 19 23.43 21.67 8.65
C GLY A 19 23.48 20.70 9.84
N PRO A 20 23.53 21.24 11.08
CA PRO A 20 23.74 20.45 12.29
C PRO A 20 22.61 19.44 12.58
N SER A 21 21.45 19.60 11.95
CA SER A 21 20.33 18.67 12.08
C SER A 21 20.52 17.37 11.29
N ILE A 22 21.46 17.28 10.36
CA ILE A 22 21.61 16.11 9.50
C ILE A 22 21.90 14.84 10.29
N GLU A 23 22.82 14.90 11.26
CA GLU A 23 23.19 13.76 12.10
C GLU A 23 21.99 13.23 12.89
N VAL A 24 21.18 14.15 13.44
CA VAL A 24 19.95 13.81 14.18
C VAL A 24 18.92 13.16 13.25
N ILE A 25 18.77 13.67 12.03
CA ILE A 25 17.85 13.11 11.03
C ILE A 25 18.28 11.68 10.64
N LEU A 26 19.57 11.47 10.40
CA LEU A 26 20.12 10.16 10.07
C LEU A 26 19.96 9.17 11.21
N LEU A 27 20.23 9.59 12.44
CA LEU A 27 20.00 8.79 13.63
C LEU A 27 18.53 8.37 13.76
N LEU A 28 17.60 9.33 13.64
CA LEU A 28 16.16 9.05 13.73
C LEU A 28 15.68 8.13 12.60
N ARG A 29 16.25 8.26 11.39
CA ARG A 29 15.98 7.33 10.29
C ARG A 29 16.41 5.92 10.62
N VAL A 30 17.61 5.73 11.16
CA VAL A 30 18.12 4.43 11.59
C VAL A 30 17.24 3.84 12.69
N LEU A 31 16.94 4.62 13.73
CA LEU A 31 16.10 4.18 14.85
C LEU A 31 14.68 3.80 14.40
N HIS A 32 14.06 4.61 13.55
CA HIS A 32 12.75 4.30 12.98
C HIS A 32 12.79 3.00 12.15
N SER A 33 13.84 2.81 11.35
CA SER A 33 13.98 1.63 10.50
C SER A 33 14.21 0.36 11.31
N ILE A 34 15.04 0.41 12.36
CA ILE A 34 15.20 -0.68 13.32
C ILE A 34 13.87 -0.95 14.00
N SER A 35 13.21 0.06 14.56
CA SER A 35 11.91 -0.09 15.22
C SER A 35 10.91 -0.84 14.33
N ARG A 36 10.85 -0.48 13.04
CA ARG A 36 9.90 -1.02 12.07
C ARG A 36 10.28 -2.39 11.52
N TYR A 37 11.57 -2.70 11.37
CA TYR A 37 12.04 -3.85 10.62
C TYR A 37 12.99 -4.78 11.40
N TRP A 38 13.15 -4.59 12.72
CA TRP A 38 14.05 -5.41 13.55
C TRP A 38 13.80 -6.92 13.39
N PHE A 39 12.57 -7.32 13.10
CA PHE A 39 12.22 -8.73 12.94
C PHE A 39 12.87 -9.40 11.73
N TYR A 40 13.43 -8.63 10.78
CA TYR A 40 14.27 -9.17 9.71
C TYR A 40 15.69 -9.50 10.15
N LEU A 41 16.11 -9.11 11.36
CA LEU A 41 17.43 -9.44 11.92
C LEU A 41 17.44 -10.78 12.64
N TYR A 42 16.26 -11.30 13.01
CA TYR A 42 16.14 -12.48 13.85
C TYR A 42 15.09 -13.43 13.27
N ASP A 43 15.48 -14.67 13.02
CA ASP A 43 14.55 -15.68 12.55
C ASP A 43 13.42 -15.92 13.58
N ASN A 44 12.16 -16.05 13.15
CA ASN A 44 10.94 -16.13 14.00
C ASN A 44 10.64 -14.92 14.89
N ALA A 45 11.25 -13.76 14.66
CA ALA A 45 10.80 -12.56 15.34
C ALA A 45 9.35 -12.22 14.99
N VAL A 46 8.61 -11.73 15.99
CA VAL A 46 7.23 -11.28 15.80
C VAL A 46 7.24 -10.04 14.91
N CYS A 47 6.40 -10.04 13.87
CA CYS A 47 6.22 -8.90 12.96
C CYS A 47 5.45 -7.76 13.62
N LYS A 48 6.07 -7.12 14.61
CA LYS A 48 5.51 -5.99 15.34
C LYS A 48 6.58 -4.92 15.49
N GLU A 49 6.20 -3.67 15.27
CA GLU A 49 7.09 -2.53 15.52
C GLU A 49 7.45 -2.45 17.02
N ILE A 50 8.69 -2.07 17.32
CA ILE A 50 9.16 -1.89 18.71
C ILE A 50 8.51 -0.64 19.31
N ILE A 51 8.58 0.46 18.55
CA ILE A 51 8.05 1.78 18.89
C ILE A 51 7.05 2.16 17.79
N PRO A 52 5.82 2.57 18.15
CA PRO A 52 4.84 3.06 17.19
C PRO A 52 5.40 4.16 16.30
N THR A 53 5.11 4.09 14.99
CA THR A 53 5.57 5.11 14.03
C THR A 53 5.15 6.55 14.44
N GLY A 54 4.04 6.70 15.17
CA GLY A 54 3.55 7.99 15.67
C GLY A 54 4.51 8.71 16.63
N GLU A 55 5.34 7.98 17.39
CA GLU A 55 6.33 8.57 18.32
C GLU A 55 7.47 9.28 17.60
N PHE A 56 7.67 8.99 16.29
CA PHE A 56 8.67 9.65 15.48
C PHE A 56 8.16 10.94 14.81
N ILE A 57 6.89 11.30 15.00
CA ILE A 57 6.30 12.51 14.41
C ILE A 57 6.90 13.74 15.10
N ASN A 58 7.45 14.66 14.30
CA ASN A 58 7.99 15.91 14.80
C ASN A 58 6.95 17.04 14.66
N SER A 59 6.33 17.43 15.77
CA SER A 59 5.26 18.44 15.78
C SER A 59 5.72 19.82 15.30
N LYS A 60 6.94 20.25 15.65
CA LYS A 60 7.50 21.54 15.22
C LYS A 60 7.80 21.56 13.72
N LEU A 61 8.36 20.48 13.20
CA LEU A 61 8.63 20.33 11.77
C LEU A 61 7.31 20.22 10.98
N THR A 62 6.34 19.49 11.52
CA THR A 62 4.98 19.40 10.96
C THR A 62 4.32 20.77 10.88
N ALA A 63 4.41 21.59 11.94
CA ALA A 63 3.88 22.95 11.92
C ALA A 63 4.56 23.83 10.84
N LYS A 64 5.89 23.71 10.66
CA LYS A 64 6.60 24.39 9.58
C LYS A 64 6.17 23.92 8.19
N ALA A 65 5.99 22.60 8.01
CA ALA A 65 5.50 22.03 6.75
C ALA A 65 4.08 22.52 6.43
N ASN A 66 3.17 22.46 7.40
CA ASN A 66 1.78 22.88 7.20
C ASN A 66 1.67 24.38 6.88
N ARG A 67 2.50 25.25 7.47
CA ARG A 67 2.56 26.67 7.07
C ARG A 67 2.85 26.86 5.58
N GLN A 68 3.66 26.00 4.97
CA GLN A 68 3.96 26.05 3.53
C GLN A 68 2.86 25.39 2.70
N LEU A 69 2.35 24.24 3.16
CA LEU A 69 1.34 23.45 2.45
C LEU A 69 -0.08 24.02 2.55
N GLN A 70 -0.32 24.97 3.46
CA GLN A 70 -1.59 25.68 3.61
C GLN A 70 -1.59 27.07 2.95
N ASP A 71 -0.46 27.53 2.40
CA ASP A 71 -0.36 28.81 1.70
C ASP A 71 -0.72 28.63 0.21
N PRO A 72 -1.86 29.21 -0.26
CA PRO A 72 -2.25 29.11 -1.66
C PRO A 72 -1.20 29.65 -2.64
N LEU A 73 -0.47 30.71 -2.28
CA LEU A 73 0.53 31.32 -3.15
C LEU A 73 1.75 30.42 -3.31
N VAL A 74 2.16 29.75 -2.24
CA VAL A 74 3.26 28.77 -2.30
C VAL A 74 2.91 27.63 -3.24
N ILE A 75 1.67 27.12 -3.17
CA ILE A 75 1.19 26.04 -4.06
C ILE A 75 1.12 26.53 -5.52
N MET A 76 0.52 27.69 -5.77
CA MET A 76 0.34 28.21 -7.13
C MET A 76 1.65 28.60 -7.81
N THR A 77 2.63 29.09 -7.06
CA THR A 77 3.96 29.38 -7.60
C THR A 77 4.82 28.11 -7.72
N GLY A 78 4.50 27.06 -6.95
CA GLY A 78 5.31 25.85 -6.86
C GLY A 78 6.59 26.05 -6.05
N ASN A 79 6.67 27.11 -5.24
CA ASN A 79 7.84 27.46 -4.42
C ASN A 79 7.88 26.65 -3.12
N ILE A 80 7.70 25.33 -3.22
CA ILE A 80 7.79 24.44 -2.06
C ILE A 80 9.26 24.30 -1.65
N PRO A 81 9.60 24.56 -0.38
CA PRO A 81 10.99 24.45 0.05
C PRO A 81 11.58 23.06 -0.20
N THR A 82 12.79 23.00 -0.75
CA THR A 82 13.47 21.74 -1.11
C THR A 82 13.55 20.78 0.08
N TRP A 83 13.88 21.29 1.28
CA TRP A 83 13.96 20.47 2.50
C TRP A 83 12.67 19.67 2.77
N LEU A 84 11.50 20.23 2.44
CA LEU A 84 10.22 19.58 2.70
C LEU A 84 10.00 18.42 1.73
N ILE A 85 10.39 18.59 0.47
CA ILE A 85 10.33 17.54 -0.55
C ILE A 85 11.32 16.42 -0.20
N GLU A 86 12.54 16.77 0.20
CA GLU A 86 13.59 15.81 0.55
C GLU A 86 13.23 15.00 1.80
N LEU A 87 12.77 15.65 2.88
CA LEU A 87 12.32 14.96 4.08
C LEU A 87 11.05 14.15 3.84
N GLY A 88 10.11 14.65 3.04
CA GLY A 88 8.89 13.92 2.67
C GLY A 88 9.17 12.62 1.94
N LYS A 89 10.25 12.56 1.16
CA LYS A 89 10.70 11.35 0.44
C LYS A 89 11.54 10.42 1.32
N THR A 90 12.50 10.97 2.06
CA THR A 90 13.53 10.16 2.76
C THR A 90 13.15 9.81 4.20
N CYS A 91 12.46 10.72 4.89
CA CYS A 91 12.05 10.60 6.28
C CYS A 91 10.55 10.92 6.47
N PRO A 92 9.64 10.25 5.73
CA PRO A 92 8.21 10.55 5.79
C PRO A 92 7.62 10.39 7.19
N PHE A 93 8.19 9.52 8.04
CA PHE A 93 7.74 9.26 9.40
C PHE A 93 7.76 10.50 10.31
N PHE A 94 8.47 11.57 9.95
CA PHE A 94 8.39 12.84 10.69
C PHE A 94 7.03 13.53 10.60
N PHE A 95 6.23 13.18 9.60
CA PHE A 95 4.99 13.88 9.27
C PHE A 95 3.78 12.96 9.44
N PRO A 96 2.67 13.47 10.01
CA PRO A 96 1.41 12.73 10.04
C PRO A 96 0.89 12.47 8.62
N PHE A 97 -0.06 11.54 8.50
CA PHE A 97 -0.60 11.12 7.21
C PHE A 97 -1.12 12.30 6.37
N ASP A 98 -1.91 13.20 6.97
CA ASP A 98 -2.52 14.32 6.24
C ASP A 98 -1.48 15.28 5.65
N THR A 99 -0.43 15.59 6.41
CA THR A 99 0.70 16.41 5.92
C THR A 99 1.42 15.72 4.76
N ARG A 100 1.67 14.41 4.86
CA ARG A 100 2.29 13.65 3.76
C ARG A 100 1.40 13.59 2.53
N GLN A 101 0.10 13.40 2.73
CA GLN A 101 -0.87 13.35 1.66
C GLN A 101 -0.97 14.70 0.94
N MET A 102 -1.01 15.80 1.67
CA MET A 102 -1.01 17.13 1.09
C MET A 102 0.29 17.40 0.32
N LEU A 103 1.46 17.07 0.90
CA LEU A 103 2.74 17.19 0.21
C LEU A 103 2.78 16.35 -1.09
N PHE A 104 2.24 15.13 -1.06
CA PHE A 104 2.11 14.28 -2.24
C PHE A 104 1.27 14.96 -3.33
N TYR A 105 0.12 15.53 -2.99
CA TYR A 105 -0.72 16.23 -3.97
C TYR A 105 -0.03 17.47 -4.55
N VAL A 106 0.63 18.27 -3.73
CA VAL A 106 1.34 19.47 -4.16
C VAL A 106 2.55 19.16 -5.06
N THR A 107 3.22 18.03 -4.84
CA THR A 107 4.46 17.68 -5.56
C THR A 107 4.27 16.73 -6.74
N ALA A 108 3.23 15.89 -6.73
CA ALA A 108 3.00 14.88 -7.76
C ALA A 108 1.89 15.26 -8.77
N PHE A 109 1.06 16.25 -8.46
CA PHE A 109 -0.04 16.69 -9.32
C PHE A 109 0.12 18.15 -9.74
N ASP A 110 -0.76 18.60 -10.63
CA ASP A 110 -0.81 20.00 -11.02
C ASP A 110 -1.33 20.92 -9.91
N ARG A 111 -1.05 22.21 -10.11
CA ARG A 111 -1.41 23.28 -9.19
C ARG A 111 -2.91 23.36 -8.96
N ASP A 112 -3.74 23.14 -9.98
CA ASP A 112 -5.20 23.14 -9.84
C ASP A 112 -5.68 22.02 -8.91
N ARG A 113 -5.16 20.80 -9.05
CA ARG A 113 -5.48 19.68 -8.15
C ARG A 113 -4.93 19.92 -6.75
N ALA A 114 -3.70 20.40 -6.64
CA ALA A 114 -3.10 20.73 -5.35
C ALA A 114 -3.93 21.81 -4.61
N MET A 115 -4.39 22.83 -5.33
CA MET A 115 -5.27 23.88 -4.80
C MET A 115 -6.64 23.34 -4.42
N GLN A 116 -7.26 22.52 -5.27
CA GLN A 116 -8.53 21.88 -4.95
C GLN A 116 -8.41 21.06 -3.66
N ARG A 117 -7.32 20.30 -3.50
CA ARG A 117 -7.06 19.53 -2.29
C ARG A 117 -6.90 20.42 -1.05
N LEU A 118 -6.21 21.55 -1.19
CA LEU A 118 -6.09 22.54 -0.12
C LEU A 118 -7.46 23.02 0.35
N LEU A 119 -8.31 23.43 -0.59
CA LEU A 119 -9.64 23.96 -0.31
C LEU A 119 -10.58 22.91 0.29
N ASP A 120 -10.53 21.67 -0.20
CA ASP A 120 -11.33 20.56 0.34
C ASP A 120 -10.93 20.24 1.80
N THR A 121 -9.67 20.45 2.15
CA THR A 121 -9.13 20.14 3.49
C THR A 121 -9.26 21.33 4.45
N ASN A 122 -9.33 22.57 3.94
CA ASN A 122 -9.40 23.80 4.74
C ASN A 122 -10.55 24.70 4.22
N PRO A 123 -11.81 24.41 4.58
CA PRO A 123 -12.97 25.15 4.08
C PRO A 123 -12.97 26.64 4.45
N GLU A 124 -12.26 27.02 5.51
CA GLU A 124 -12.10 28.41 5.96
C GLU A 124 -11.37 29.29 4.94
N ILE A 125 -10.40 28.72 4.21
CA ILE A 125 -9.69 29.41 3.11
C ILE A 125 -10.68 29.75 1.98
N ASN A 126 -11.74 28.96 1.83
CA ASN A 126 -12.78 29.20 0.83
C ASN A 126 -13.81 30.26 1.28
N GLN A 127 -13.81 30.69 2.55
CA GLN A 127 -14.80 31.64 3.08
C GLN A 127 -14.27 33.08 3.18
N SER A 128 -13.00 33.34 2.89
CA SER A 128 -12.48 34.71 2.82
C SER A 128 -13.04 35.44 1.59
N ASP A 129 -14.06 36.26 1.79
CA ASP A 129 -14.84 37.02 0.80
C ASP A 129 -14.09 38.16 0.06
N SER A 130 -12.75 38.12 0.02
CA SER A 130 -11.96 39.05 -0.80
C SER A 130 -12.04 38.65 -2.27
N GLN A 131 -13.03 39.21 -2.97
CA GLN A 131 -13.34 39.06 -4.40
C GLN A 131 -12.12 39.18 -5.36
N ASP A 132 -11.03 39.83 -4.96
CA ASP A 132 -9.84 40.06 -5.80
C ASP A 132 -8.76 38.95 -5.77
N SER A 133 -8.96 37.87 -5.00
CA SER A 133 -7.91 36.86 -4.72
C SER A 133 -8.24 35.43 -5.12
N ARG A 134 -9.44 35.17 -5.66
CA ARG A 134 -9.90 33.80 -5.95
C ARG A 134 -9.22 33.21 -7.19
N VAL A 135 -8.03 32.63 -6.98
CA VAL A 135 -7.47 31.60 -7.86
C VAL A 135 -8.26 30.32 -7.63
N ALA A 136 -9.52 30.29 -8.09
CA ALA A 136 -10.33 29.10 -8.02
C ALA A 136 -9.77 28.05 -9.00
N PRO A 137 -9.46 26.83 -8.55
CA PRO A 137 -8.92 25.80 -9.42
C PRO A 137 -9.91 25.45 -10.53
N ARG A 138 -9.43 25.37 -11.77
CA ARG A 138 -10.26 25.10 -12.94
C ARG A 138 -10.02 23.68 -13.44
N LEU A 139 -10.65 22.72 -12.77
CA LEU A 139 -10.59 21.31 -13.18
C LEU A 139 -11.69 20.99 -14.18
N ASP A 140 -11.29 20.61 -15.40
CA ASP A 140 -12.20 20.07 -16.40
C ASP A 140 -12.91 18.82 -15.87
N ARG A 141 -14.22 18.73 -16.12
CA ARG A 141 -15.03 17.56 -15.76
C ARG A 141 -15.50 16.85 -17.03
N LYS A 142 -15.35 15.53 -17.08
CA LYS A 142 -15.85 14.70 -18.17
C LYS A 142 -16.95 13.79 -17.66
N LYS A 143 -18.17 14.07 -18.11
CA LYS A 143 -19.36 13.30 -17.79
C LYS A 143 -19.40 12.00 -18.59
N ARG A 144 -19.79 10.90 -17.91
CA ARG A 144 -20.06 9.59 -18.51
C ARG A 144 -21.36 9.03 -17.96
N THR A 145 -22.21 8.57 -18.86
CA THR A 145 -23.45 7.89 -18.52
C THR A 145 -23.19 6.39 -18.48
N ILE A 146 -23.63 5.71 -17.41
CA ILE A 146 -23.35 4.30 -17.16
C ILE A 146 -24.65 3.54 -16.85
N ASN A 147 -24.79 2.35 -17.43
CA ASN A 147 -25.83 1.39 -17.09
C ASN A 147 -25.37 0.48 -15.93
N ARG A 148 -26.22 0.29 -14.92
CA ARG A 148 -25.90 -0.55 -13.75
C ARG A 148 -25.72 -2.04 -14.09
N ASP A 149 -26.41 -2.54 -15.11
CA ASP A 149 -26.40 -3.97 -15.47
C ASP A 149 -25.07 -4.42 -16.08
N GLU A 150 -24.39 -3.53 -16.82
CA GLU A 150 -23.07 -3.81 -17.43
C GLU A 150 -21.92 -3.04 -16.74
N LEU A 151 -22.07 -2.71 -15.45
CA LEU A 151 -21.19 -1.79 -14.73
C LEU A 151 -19.70 -2.06 -14.93
N LEU A 152 -19.24 -3.30 -14.71
CA LEU A 152 -17.82 -3.63 -14.78
C LEU A 152 -17.25 -3.43 -16.20
N LYS A 153 -17.98 -3.88 -17.22
CA LYS A 153 -17.58 -3.75 -18.63
C LYS A 153 -17.55 -2.29 -19.07
N GLN A 154 -18.53 -1.50 -18.65
CA GLN A 154 -18.56 -0.06 -18.94
C GLN A 154 -17.45 0.69 -18.19
N ALA A 155 -17.17 0.32 -16.94
CA ALA A 155 -16.05 0.87 -16.18
C ALA A 155 -14.71 0.63 -16.88
N GLU A 156 -14.51 -0.56 -17.45
CA GLU A 156 -13.32 -0.87 -18.27
C GLU A 156 -13.20 0.06 -19.48
N SER A 157 -14.29 0.27 -20.21
CA SER A 157 -14.33 1.22 -21.34
C SER A 157 -14.02 2.64 -20.89
N VAL A 158 -14.64 3.10 -19.79
CA VAL A 158 -14.40 4.45 -19.24
C VAL A 158 -12.94 4.65 -18.86
N MET A 159 -12.30 3.66 -18.22
CA MET A 159 -10.87 3.76 -17.86
C MET A 159 -9.94 3.56 -19.06
N GLN A 160 -10.39 2.88 -20.12
CA GLN A 160 -9.65 2.82 -21.38
C GLN A 160 -9.61 4.19 -22.05
N ASP A 161 -10.74 4.90 -22.11
CA ASP A 161 -10.88 6.18 -22.80
C ASP A 161 -10.39 7.38 -21.96
N LEU A 162 -10.68 7.37 -20.67
CA LEU A 162 -10.46 8.51 -19.77
C LEU A 162 -9.43 8.26 -18.67
N GLY A 163 -8.90 7.03 -18.54
CA GLY A 163 -7.96 6.70 -17.46
C GLY A 163 -6.66 7.50 -17.48
N SER A 164 -6.21 7.94 -18.67
CA SER A 164 -5.06 8.85 -18.84
C SER A 164 -5.46 10.32 -18.91
N SER A 165 -6.76 10.63 -18.92
CA SER A 165 -7.23 12.01 -19.00
C SER A 165 -7.05 12.71 -17.65
N ARG A 166 -6.55 13.94 -17.71
CA ARG A 166 -6.42 14.83 -16.54
C ARG A 166 -7.76 15.44 -16.10
N ALA A 167 -8.85 15.22 -16.82
CA ALA A 167 -10.16 15.70 -16.42
C ALA A 167 -10.73 14.85 -15.27
N MET A 168 -11.43 15.49 -14.34
CA MET A 168 -12.22 14.83 -13.30
C MET A 168 -13.33 13.99 -13.93
N LEU A 169 -13.46 12.73 -13.49
CA LEU A 169 -14.57 11.88 -13.93
C LEU A 169 -15.86 12.28 -13.20
N GLU A 170 -16.96 12.40 -13.94
CA GLU A 170 -18.30 12.58 -13.39
C GLU A 170 -19.23 11.50 -13.96
N ILE A 171 -19.87 10.75 -13.08
CA ILE A 171 -20.76 9.66 -13.46
C ILE A 171 -22.22 10.10 -13.34
N GLN A 172 -23.01 9.68 -14.32
CA GLN A 172 -24.46 9.67 -14.27
C GLN A 172 -24.93 8.24 -14.55
N TYR A 173 -25.90 7.75 -13.79
CA TYR A 173 -26.54 6.47 -14.10
C TYR A 173 -27.70 6.65 -15.07
N GLU A 174 -27.85 5.72 -16.00
CA GLU A 174 -28.98 5.72 -16.94
C GLU A 174 -30.32 5.69 -16.18
N ASN A 175 -31.28 6.48 -16.64
CA ASN A 175 -32.61 6.62 -16.04
C ASN A 175 -32.62 7.13 -14.58
N GLU A 176 -31.51 7.69 -14.10
CA GLU A 176 -31.41 8.33 -12.78
C GLU A 176 -31.18 9.83 -12.89
N VAL A 177 -31.86 10.59 -12.03
CA VAL A 177 -31.80 12.07 -12.00
C VAL A 177 -30.52 12.57 -11.33
N GLY A 178 -29.86 11.74 -10.53
CA GLY A 178 -28.65 12.09 -9.79
C GLY A 178 -27.42 12.27 -10.68
N THR A 179 -26.73 13.40 -10.52
CA THR A 179 -25.40 13.65 -11.12
C THR A 179 -24.42 14.21 -10.10
N GLY A 180 -23.13 14.23 -10.43
CA GLY A 180 -22.09 14.85 -9.60
C GLY A 180 -21.40 13.90 -8.63
N LEU A 181 -21.10 14.39 -7.42
CA LEU A 181 -20.19 13.75 -6.46
C LEU A 181 -20.69 12.39 -5.97
N GLY A 182 -21.96 12.30 -5.55
CA GLY A 182 -22.54 11.09 -4.97
C GLY A 182 -22.53 9.90 -5.94
N PRO A 183 -23.14 10.01 -7.14
CA PRO A 183 -23.11 8.93 -8.14
C PRO A 183 -21.69 8.52 -8.55
N THR A 184 -20.75 9.48 -8.58
CA THR A 184 -19.34 9.17 -8.88
C THR A 184 -18.67 8.39 -7.75
N GLN A 185 -18.94 8.70 -6.48
CA GLN A 185 -18.44 7.92 -5.35
C GLN A 185 -19.04 6.50 -5.35
N GLU A 186 -20.34 6.40 -5.63
CA GLU A 186 -21.02 5.11 -5.77
C GLU A 186 -20.38 4.27 -6.87
N PHE A 187 -20.06 4.86 -8.03
CA PHE A 187 -19.37 4.17 -9.11
C PHE A 187 -18.05 3.52 -8.67
N TYR A 188 -17.19 4.26 -7.95
CA TYR A 188 -15.93 3.70 -7.46
C TYR A 188 -16.14 2.59 -6.43
N ALA A 189 -17.14 2.71 -5.55
CA ALA A 189 -17.48 1.67 -4.59
C ALA A 189 -18.00 0.40 -5.28
N LEU A 190 -18.96 0.53 -6.20
CA LEU A 190 -19.54 -0.61 -6.92
C LEU A 190 -18.52 -1.30 -7.83
N VAL A 191 -17.65 -0.55 -8.53
CA VAL A 191 -16.59 -1.15 -9.34
C VAL A 191 -15.55 -1.86 -8.46
N SER A 192 -15.26 -1.32 -7.26
CA SER A 192 -14.38 -1.99 -6.29
C SER A 192 -14.99 -3.32 -5.82
N GLN A 193 -16.32 -3.36 -5.61
CA GLN A 193 -17.04 -4.58 -5.28
C GLN A 193 -17.06 -5.58 -6.46
N GLU A 194 -17.35 -5.12 -7.68
CA GLU A 194 -17.34 -5.97 -8.88
C GLU A 194 -15.97 -6.60 -9.14
N LEU A 195 -14.89 -5.86 -8.88
CA LEU A 195 -13.52 -6.38 -8.97
C LEU A 195 -13.23 -7.51 -7.98
N GLN A 196 -14.03 -7.67 -6.91
CA GLN A 196 -13.89 -8.73 -5.91
C GLN A 196 -14.66 -10.00 -6.26
N ARG A 197 -15.42 -10.04 -7.36
CA ARG A 197 -16.19 -11.22 -7.75
C ARG A 197 -15.31 -12.47 -7.94
N ALA A 198 -15.80 -13.61 -7.47
CA ALA A 198 -15.08 -14.89 -7.50
C ALA A 198 -14.87 -15.40 -8.94
N ASP A 199 -15.84 -15.19 -9.83
CA ASP A 199 -15.80 -15.65 -11.22
C ASP A 199 -14.73 -14.93 -12.08
N LEU A 200 -14.18 -13.81 -11.60
CA LEU A 200 -13.06 -13.14 -12.24
C LEU A 200 -11.72 -13.85 -12.00
N GLY A 201 -11.61 -14.68 -10.96
CA GLY A 201 -10.39 -15.43 -10.64
C GLY A 201 -9.17 -14.56 -10.32
N LEU A 202 -9.39 -13.34 -9.80
CA LEU A 202 -8.31 -12.38 -9.53
C LEU A 202 -7.64 -12.61 -8.18
N TRP A 203 -8.43 -12.99 -7.17
CA TRP A 203 -8.02 -12.96 -5.77
C TRP A 203 -8.05 -14.34 -5.12
N ARG A 204 -7.10 -14.59 -4.22
CA ARG A 204 -7.16 -15.71 -3.28
C ARG A 204 -8.18 -15.41 -2.20
N GLY A 205 -8.78 -16.44 -1.63
CA GLY A 205 -9.67 -16.31 -0.49
C GLY A 205 -10.76 -17.37 -0.50
N GLU A 206 -11.77 -17.11 0.31
CA GLU A 206 -12.99 -17.89 0.41
C GLU A 206 -14.10 -17.22 -0.39
N GLU A 207 -14.91 -18.01 -1.08
CA GLU A 207 -16.09 -17.49 -1.77
C GLU A 207 -17.19 -17.21 -0.75
N VAL A 208 -17.66 -15.96 -0.71
CA VAL A 208 -18.76 -15.53 0.14
C VAL A 208 -19.86 -14.86 -0.67
N THR A 209 -21.09 -14.94 -0.19
CA THR A 209 -22.22 -14.16 -0.72
C THR A 209 -22.41 -12.90 0.11
N LEU A 210 -22.88 -11.82 -0.51
CA LEU A 210 -23.23 -10.61 0.23
C LEU A 210 -24.42 -10.88 1.16
N ALA A 211 -24.41 -10.25 2.34
CA ALA A 211 -25.51 -10.37 3.30
C ALA A 211 -26.82 -9.76 2.77
N ASN A 212 -26.71 -8.65 2.01
CA ASN A 212 -27.84 -7.93 1.43
C ASN A 212 -27.58 -7.69 -0.07
N PRO A 213 -27.70 -8.71 -0.94
CA PRO A 213 -27.51 -8.54 -2.37
C PRO A 213 -28.58 -7.60 -2.94
N LYS A 214 -28.18 -6.72 -3.87
CA LYS A 214 -29.11 -5.83 -4.59
C LYS A 214 -29.12 -6.16 -6.08
N GLY A 215 -30.30 -6.30 -6.67
CA GLY A 215 -30.47 -6.54 -8.11
C GLY A 215 -29.71 -7.77 -8.58
N ASN A 216 -28.86 -7.62 -9.61
CA ASN A 216 -28.10 -8.71 -10.24
C ASN A 216 -27.01 -9.35 -9.33
N GLN A 217 -26.91 -8.93 -8.08
CA GLN A 217 -25.98 -9.52 -7.10
C GLN A 217 -26.52 -10.81 -6.45
N GLU A 218 -27.79 -11.15 -6.65
CA GLU A 218 -28.36 -12.39 -6.13
C GLU A 218 -27.62 -13.63 -6.67
N GLY A 219 -27.16 -14.48 -5.76
CA GLY A 219 -26.36 -15.66 -6.10
C GLY A 219 -24.92 -15.37 -6.54
N MET A 220 -24.52 -14.09 -6.63
CA MET A 220 -23.15 -13.72 -6.99
C MET A 220 -22.21 -13.90 -5.80
N LYS A 221 -21.05 -14.51 -6.08
CA LYS A 221 -20.02 -14.78 -5.07
C LYS A 221 -18.86 -13.81 -5.20
N TYR A 222 -18.31 -13.42 -4.07
CA TYR A 222 -17.19 -12.50 -3.93
C TYR A 222 -16.06 -13.20 -3.16
N MET A 223 -14.84 -12.74 -3.38
CA MET A 223 -13.66 -13.24 -2.69
C MET A 223 -13.47 -12.50 -1.38
N PHE A 224 -13.38 -13.23 -0.28
CA PHE A 224 -13.06 -12.72 1.03
C PHE A 224 -11.75 -13.31 1.56
N SER A 225 -10.96 -12.47 2.23
CA SER A 225 -9.75 -12.89 2.93
C SER A 225 -9.60 -12.07 4.19
N THR A 226 -9.45 -12.74 5.33
CA THR A 226 -9.22 -12.09 6.64
C THR A 226 -7.91 -11.29 6.69
N ARG A 227 -6.99 -11.53 5.75
CA ARG A 227 -5.69 -10.85 5.65
C ARG A 227 -5.63 -9.84 4.50
N GLY A 228 -6.76 -9.58 3.86
CA GLY A 228 -6.87 -8.78 2.65
C GLY A 228 -6.62 -9.59 1.38
N LEU A 229 -7.02 -9.00 0.25
CA LEU A 229 -6.94 -9.59 -1.08
C LEU A 229 -5.49 -9.68 -1.55
N PHE A 230 -5.13 -10.85 -2.08
CA PHE A 230 -3.86 -11.07 -2.75
C PHE A 230 -4.10 -11.82 -4.05
N ALA A 231 -3.30 -11.54 -5.08
CA ALA A 231 -3.51 -12.11 -6.41
C ALA A 231 -3.40 -13.64 -6.40
N VAL A 232 -4.23 -14.32 -7.20
CA VAL A 232 -4.15 -15.79 -7.39
C VAL A 232 -2.84 -16.14 -8.11
N PRO A 233 -2.04 -17.10 -7.58
CA PRO A 233 -0.89 -17.60 -8.29
C PRO A 233 -1.32 -18.49 -9.46
N PHE A 234 -0.61 -18.39 -10.59
CA PHE A 234 -0.86 -19.25 -11.75
C PHE A 234 -0.06 -20.55 -11.66
N GLY A 235 -0.72 -21.67 -11.92
CA GLY A 235 -0.03 -22.94 -12.16
C GLY A 235 0.73 -22.91 -13.48
N ARG A 236 1.78 -23.74 -13.60
CA ARG A 236 2.62 -23.85 -14.82
C ARG A 236 1.83 -24.23 -16.08
N THR A 237 0.68 -24.88 -15.92
CA THR A 237 -0.20 -25.35 -17.00
C THR A 237 -1.35 -24.38 -17.32
N THR A 238 -1.37 -23.19 -16.72
CA THR A 238 -2.44 -22.21 -16.94
C THR A 238 -2.45 -21.73 -18.38
N LYS A 239 -3.61 -21.78 -19.04
CA LYS A 239 -3.76 -21.38 -20.45
C LYS A 239 -3.35 -19.91 -20.66
N PRO A 240 -2.52 -19.59 -21.68
CA PRO A 240 -2.08 -18.22 -21.95
C PRO A 240 -3.22 -17.21 -22.14
N ALA A 241 -4.32 -17.63 -22.78
CA ALA A 241 -5.50 -16.78 -22.97
C ALA A 241 -6.15 -16.35 -21.65
N HIS A 242 -6.18 -17.24 -20.65
CA HIS A 242 -6.69 -16.93 -19.32
C HIS A 242 -5.77 -15.94 -18.58
N ILE A 243 -4.45 -16.16 -18.66
CA ILE A 243 -3.45 -15.24 -18.10
C ILE A 243 -3.60 -13.85 -18.73
N ALA A 244 -3.80 -13.77 -20.05
CA ALA A 244 -4.03 -12.51 -20.75
C ALA A 244 -5.29 -11.78 -20.24
N LYS A 245 -6.40 -12.50 -20.06
CA LYS A 245 -7.64 -11.95 -19.48
C LYS A 245 -7.40 -11.36 -18.09
N ILE A 246 -6.72 -12.09 -17.19
CA ILE A 246 -6.42 -11.61 -15.85
C ILE A 246 -5.47 -10.40 -15.87
N LYS A 247 -4.43 -10.43 -16.73
CA LYS A 247 -3.55 -9.27 -16.93
C LYS A 247 -4.32 -8.03 -17.38
N MET A 248 -5.34 -8.17 -18.23
CA MET A 248 -6.20 -7.05 -18.62
C MET A 248 -6.98 -6.50 -17.43
N LYS A 249 -7.54 -7.36 -16.57
CA LYS A 249 -8.22 -6.94 -15.33
C LYS A 249 -7.29 -6.19 -14.38
N PHE A 250 -6.06 -6.68 -14.17
CA PHE A 250 -5.09 -5.97 -13.33
C PHE A 250 -4.61 -4.65 -13.95
N ARG A 251 -4.50 -4.56 -15.29
CA ARG A 251 -4.21 -3.30 -15.97
C ARG A 251 -5.35 -2.30 -15.78
N PHE A 252 -6.59 -2.75 -15.89
CA PHE A 252 -7.77 -1.95 -15.59
C PHE A 252 -7.75 -1.47 -14.13
N LEU A 253 -7.53 -2.37 -13.16
CA LEU A 253 -7.40 -2.02 -11.74
C LEU A 253 -6.32 -0.95 -11.53
N GLY A 254 -5.14 -1.09 -12.13
CA GLY A 254 -4.07 -0.09 -12.02
C GLY A 254 -4.48 1.29 -12.52
N LYS A 255 -5.18 1.36 -13.67
CA LYS A 255 -5.74 2.62 -14.18
C LYS A 255 -6.82 3.19 -13.26
N LEU A 256 -7.72 2.34 -12.76
CA LEU A 256 -8.77 2.73 -11.84
C LEU A 256 -8.19 3.33 -10.54
N MET A 257 -7.19 2.67 -9.94
CA MET A 257 -6.49 3.14 -8.74
C MET A 257 -5.80 4.47 -8.98
N ALA A 258 -5.05 4.60 -10.09
CA ALA A 258 -4.40 5.85 -10.43
C ALA A 258 -5.41 7.00 -10.63
N LYS A 259 -6.51 6.72 -11.33
CA LYS A 259 -7.57 7.71 -11.56
C LYS A 259 -8.28 8.08 -10.26
N ALA A 260 -8.56 7.11 -9.38
CA ALA A 260 -9.18 7.35 -8.09
C ALA A 260 -8.31 8.28 -7.22
N ILE A 261 -7.01 8.00 -7.11
CA ILE A 261 -6.07 8.86 -6.37
C ILE A 261 -6.05 10.27 -6.97
N MET A 262 -5.97 10.37 -8.31
CA MET A 262 -5.98 11.65 -9.02
C MET A 262 -7.24 12.46 -8.71
N ASP A 263 -8.40 11.82 -8.69
CA ASP A 263 -9.71 12.44 -8.51
C ASP A 263 -10.18 12.54 -7.04
N PHE A 264 -9.27 12.33 -6.08
CA PHE A 264 -9.58 12.37 -4.63
C PHE A 264 -10.68 11.39 -4.23
N ARG A 265 -10.61 10.17 -4.78
CA ARG A 265 -11.55 9.07 -4.54
C ARG A 265 -10.86 7.94 -3.81
N LEU A 266 -11.63 7.30 -2.95
CA LEU A 266 -11.23 6.07 -2.27
C LEU A 266 -11.80 4.89 -3.03
N LEU A 267 -11.05 3.79 -3.04
CA LEU A 267 -11.50 2.50 -3.54
C LEU A 267 -11.69 1.58 -2.36
N ASP A 268 -12.81 0.87 -2.33
CA ASP A 268 -13.10 -0.11 -1.30
C ASP A 268 -12.54 -1.48 -1.70
N LEU A 269 -11.21 -1.54 -1.80
CA LEU A 269 -10.46 -2.74 -2.13
C LEU A 269 -9.54 -3.08 -0.96
N PRO A 270 -9.89 -4.07 -0.12
CA PRO A 270 -9.11 -4.44 1.05
C PRO A 270 -7.88 -5.27 0.63
N LEU A 271 -6.90 -4.66 -0.03
CA LEU A 271 -5.68 -5.34 -0.46
C LEU A 271 -4.82 -5.76 0.76
N GLY A 272 -4.22 -6.95 0.68
CA GLY A 272 -3.31 -7.43 1.72
C GLY A 272 -1.99 -6.62 1.75
N LEU A 273 -1.38 -6.51 2.93
CA LEU A 273 -0.10 -5.80 3.12
C LEU A 273 1.01 -6.17 2.12
N PRO A 274 1.21 -7.47 1.77
CA PRO A 274 2.23 -7.85 0.80
C PRO A 274 1.96 -7.32 -0.61
N PHE A 275 0.69 -7.07 -0.97
CA PHE A 275 0.34 -6.46 -2.25
C PHE A 275 0.84 -5.01 -2.31
N TYR A 276 0.68 -4.24 -1.22
CA TYR A 276 1.22 -2.89 -1.13
C TYR A 276 2.75 -2.86 -1.15
N LYS A 277 3.43 -3.84 -0.51
CA LYS A 277 4.89 -3.96 -0.63
C LYS A 277 5.32 -4.12 -2.10
N TRP A 278 4.60 -4.94 -2.87
CA TRP A 278 4.86 -5.10 -4.30
C TRP A 278 4.62 -3.81 -5.09
N MET A 279 3.51 -3.10 -4.83
CA MET A 279 3.23 -1.80 -5.47
C MET A 279 4.30 -0.74 -5.18
N LEU A 280 4.89 -0.77 -3.98
CA LEU A 280 5.96 0.12 -3.56
C LEU A 280 7.35 -0.33 -4.05
N ARG A 281 7.44 -1.36 -4.88
CA ARG A 281 8.71 -1.95 -5.38
C ARG A 281 9.60 -2.51 -4.27
N HIS A 282 8.98 -3.01 -3.21
CA HIS A 282 9.66 -3.66 -2.09
C HIS A 282 9.52 -5.19 -2.17
N GLU A 283 9.41 -5.78 -3.36
CA GLU A 283 9.27 -7.22 -3.55
C GLU A 283 10.44 -8.02 -2.95
N MET A 284 11.66 -7.44 -2.97
CA MET A 284 12.85 -8.05 -2.36
C MET A 284 12.81 -8.08 -0.82
N SER A 285 11.85 -7.38 -0.21
CA SER A 285 11.60 -7.41 1.23
C SER A 285 10.58 -8.47 1.64
N VAL A 286 9.90 -9.10 0.69
CA VAL A 286 8.91 -10.14 0.97
C VAL A 286 9.63 -11.39 1.48
N SER A 287 9.27 -11.83 2.68
CA SER A 287 9.91 -12.97 3.34
C SER A 287 8.88 -13.96 3.89
N SER A 288 9.31 -15.04 4.54
CA SER A 288 8.40 -15.99 5.20
C SER A 288 7.50 -15.33 6.23
N HIS A 289 7.94 -14.23 6.85
CA HIS A 289 7.15 -13.37 7.74
C HIS A 289 5.92 -12.76 7.08
N ASP A 290 5.96 -12.52 5.76
CA ASP A 290 4.84 -11.95 5.02
C ASP A 290 3.80 -12.99 4.62
N LEU A 291 4.18 -14.27 4.59
CA LEU A 291 3.28 -15.35 4.20
C LEU A 291 2.06 -15.45 5.10
N VAL A 292 2.18 -15.10 6.39
CA VAL A 292 1.02 -15.08 7.30
C VAL A 292 -0.09 -14.13 6.82
N ASN A 293 0.28 -13.09 6.06
CA ASN A 293 -0.64 -12.11 5.48
C ASN A 293 -1.09 -12.48 4.06
N ILE A 294 -0.63 -13.62 3.51
CA ILE A 294 -1.02 -14.14 2.19
C ILE A 294 -1.81 -15.44 2.36
N ASP A 295 -1.23 -16.38 3.11
CA ASP A 295 -1.75 -17.73 3.33
C ASP A 295 -1.26 -18.25 4.71
N PRO A 296 -2.08 -18.10 5.76
CA PRO A 296 -1.72 -18.54 7.11
C PRO A 296 -1.42 -20.04 7.22
N SER A 297 -2.06 -20.87 6.39
CA SER A 297 -1.86 -22.32 6.40
C SER A 297 -0.47 -22.68 5.87
N VAL A 298 -0.10 -22.10 4.72
CA VAL A 298 1.24 -22.27 4.15
C VAL A 298 2.31 -21.65 5.05
N ALA A 299 2.04 -20.50 5.66
CA ALA A 299 2.95 -19.86 6.61
C ALA A 299 3.28 -20.79 7.80
N LYS A 300 2.27 -21.46 8.37
CA LYS A 300 2.45 -22.40 9.47
C LYS A 300 3.33 -23.59 9.06
N SER A 301 3.10 -24.16 7.89
CA SER A 301 3.89 -25.26 7.36
C SER A 301 5.36 -24.87 7.13
N ILE A 302 5.60 -23.67 6.58
CA ILE A 302 6.96 -23.17 6.34
C ILE A 302 7.67 -22.86 7.66
N GLN A 303 6.99 -22.23 8.62
CA GLN A 303 7.55 -21.98 9.96
C GLN A 303 8.00 -23.28 10.63
N HIS A 304 7.19 -24.34 10.52
CA HIS A 304 7.57 -25.65 11.07
C HIS A 304 8.84 -26.23 10.41
N LEU A 305 8.98 -26.10 9.08
CA LEU A 305 10.18 -26.53 8.37
C LEU A 305 11.41 -25.70 8.75
N GLU A 306 11.25 -24.38 8.89
CA GLU A 306 12.31 -23.49 9.37
C GLU A 306 12.76 -23.84 10.79
N ASP A 307 11.83 -24.23 11.68
CA ASP A 307 12.13 -24.67 13.04
C ASP A 307 12.97 -25.96 13.04
N ILE A 308 12.63 -26.93 12.19
CA ILE A 308 13.39 -28.18 12.04
C ILE A 308 14.82 -27.89 11.57
N ILE A 309 14.98 -27.01 10.56
CA ILE A 309 16.30 -26.63 10.05
C ILE A 309 17.15 -25.99 11.16
N ARG A 310 16.55 -25.17 12.02
CA ARG A 310 17.26 -24.56 13.15
C ARG A 310 17.66 -25.57 14.20
N GLN A 311 16.77 -26.49 14.56
CA GLN A 311 17.09 -27.57 15.49
C GLN A 311 18.27 -28.39 14.96
N LYS A 312 18.26 -28.74 13.67
CA LYS A 312 19.39 -29.40 13.02
C LYS A 312 20.69 -28.60 13.14
N LYS A 313 20.69 -27.31 12.77
CA LYS A 313 21.89 -26.45 12.87
C LYS A 313 22.42 -26.35 14.31
N ARG A 314 21.53 -26.25 15.31
CA ARG A 314 21.91 -26.22 16.72
C ARG A 314 22.60 -27.52 17.13
N LEU A 315 22.06 -28.68 16.71
CA LEU A 315 22.65 -29.98 17.00
C LEU A 315 24.01 -30.18 16.30
N GLU A 316 24.16 -29.73 15.05
CA GLU A 316 25.44 -29.79 14.33
C GLU A 316 26.52 -28.89 14.95
N GLN A 317 26.12 -27.78 15.56
CA GLN A 317 27.03 -26.86 16.27
C GLN A 317 27.35 -27.34 17.70
N ASP A 318 26.53 -28.22 18.26
CA ASP A 318 26.74 -28.80 19.58
C ASP A 318 27.81 -29.91 19.54
N ARG A 319 29.06 -29.52 19.80
CA ARG A 319 30.22 -30.43 19.88
C ARG A 319 30.13 -31.48 20.99
N SER A 320 29.17 -31.39 21.92
CA SER A 320 29.01 -32.37 23.00
C SER A 320 28.44 -33.70 22.49
N GLN A 321 27.60 -33.69 21.45
CA GLN A 321 27.00 -34.92 20.90
C GLN A 321 27.94 -35.70 19.96
N VAL A 322 28.93 -35.03 19.35
CA VAL A 322 29.99 -35.71 18.56
C VAL A 322 30.89 -36.60 19.43
N ARG A 323 30.99 -36.32 20.75
CA ARG A 323 31.74 -37.17 21.69
C ARG A 323 31.00 -38.43 22.11
N LEU A 324 29.66 -38.41 22.15
CA LEU A 324 28.86 -39.59 22.54
C LEU A 324 28.81 -40.65 21.43
N ALA A 325 28.89 -40.25 20.16
CA ALA A 325 28.98 -41.19 19.02
C ALA A 325 30.35 -41.87 18.88
N ASN A 326 31.37 -41.40 19.58
CA ASN A 326 32.75 -41.92 19.55
C ASN A 326 33.18 -42.63 20.85
N LEU A 327 32.23 -42.94 21.75
CA LEU A 327 32.53 -43.80 22.90
C LEU A 327 32.55 -45.27 22.45
N PRO A 328 33.64 -46.02 22.68
CA PRO A 328 33.69 -47.42 22.35
C PRO A 328 32.63 -48.17 23.18
N ILE A 329 31.80 -48.96 22.49
CA ILE A 329 30.88 -49.91 23.10
C ILE A 329 31.71 -50.82 24.00
N PHE A 330 31.56 -50.67 25.33
CA PHE A 330 32.20 -51.55 26.30
C PHE A 330 31.70 -52.98 26.05
N TYR A 331 32.64 -53.88 25.79
CA TYR A 331 32.43 -55.32 25.74
C TYR A 331 31.75 -55.78 27.03
N VAL A 332 30.51 -56.26 26.92
CA VAL A 332 29.94 -57.17 27.92
C VAL A 332 30.41 -58.57 27.54
N THR A 333 31.57 -58.96 28.05
CA THR A 333 32.01 -60.36 28.09
C THR A 333 31.07 -61.12 29.01
N THR A 334 30.19 -61.93 28.42
CA THR A 334 29.48 -62.98 29.15
C THR A 334 30.45 -64.14 29.35
N TYR A 335 30.95 -64.28 30.57
CA TYR A 335 31.57 -65.51 31.06
C TYR A 335 30.48 -66.57 31.28
N LYS A 336 30.68 -67.76 30.71
CA LYS A 336 30.18 -69.04 31.24
C LYS A 336 30.84 -70.21 30.50
N PRO A 337 30.99 -71.35 31.18
CA PRO A 337 32.21 -71.84 31.83
C PRO A 337 33.19 -72.57 30.90
#